data_AF-A0A3N5QWG7-F1
#
_entry.id   AF-A0A3N5QWG7-F1
#
_cell.length_a   1.000
_cell.length_b   1.000
_cell.length_c   1.000
_cell.angle_alpha   90.00
_cell.angle_beta   90.00
_cell.angle_gamma   90.00
#
_symmetry.space_group_name_H-M   'P 1'
#
loop_
_entity.id
_entity.type
_entity.pdbx_description
1 polymer ?
#
loop_
_entity_poly.entity_id
_entity_poly.type
_entity_poly.pdbx_seq_one_letter_code
_entity_poly.pdbx_strand_id
1 'polypeptide(L)'
;MSSAGIFGGNFDPVHNGHLITAQSVLELRKLNKIIFIPAYISPFKTEIKTTSSDHRINMLKEAIGSIPYFEWSDIEINAGGISYTID
;
A
#
# COMPACT_ATOMS: atom_id res chain seq x y z
N MET A 1 -16.77 -8.03 14.68
CA MET A 1 -16.20 -7.77 13.34
C MET A 1 -14.84 -7.12 13.53
N SER A 2 -13.85 -7.45 12.69
CA SER A 2 -12.52 -6.82 12.73
C SER A 2 -12.51 -5.59 11.83
N SER A 3 -12.01 -4.44 12.31
CA SER A 3 -11.93 -3.18 11.54
C SER A 3 -10.58 -3.08 10.82
N ALA A 4 -10.60 -2.76 9.54
CA ALA A 4 -9.40 -2.60 8.72
C ALA A 4 -9.45 -1.30 7.90
N GLY A 5 -8.31 -0.64 7.76
CA GLY A 5 -8.11 0.44 6.79
C GLY A 5 -7.40 -0.07 5.54
N ILE A 6 -7.75 0.48 4.38
CA ILE A 6 -7.06 0.21 3.12
C ILE A 6 -6.22 1.42 2.76
N PHE A 7 -4.93 1.21 2.49
CA PHE A 7 -4.02 2.26 2.08
C PHE A 7 -3.39 1.93 0.73
N GLY A 8 -4.06 2.39 -0.33
CA GLY A 8 -3.58 2.29 -1.71
C GLY A 8 -2.50 3.33 -2.01
N GLY A 9 -1.50 2.96 -2.79
CA GLY A 9 -0.44 3.89 -3.18
C GLY A 9 0.56 3.28 -4.14
N ASN A 10 1.36 4.12 -4.80
CA ASN A 10 2.44 3.62 -5.66
C ASN A 10 3.63 3.09 -4.84
N PHE A 11 3.87 3.64 -3.64
CA PHE A 11 4.99 3.28 -2.75
C PHE A 11 6.35 3.18 -3.47
N ASP A 12 6.75 4.29 -4.11
CA ASP A 12 7.93 4.35 -4.98
C ASP A 12 8.93 5.44 -4.53
N PRO A 13 9.69 5.21 -3.44
CA PRO A 13 9.57 4.10 -2.49
C PRO A 13 8.55 4.38 -1.36
N VAL A 14 8.23 3.36 -0.55
CA VAL A 14 7.62 3.58 0.76
C VAL A 14 8.55 4.44 1.63
N HIS A 15 7.99 5.26 2.52
CA HIS A 15 8.75 6.22 3.33
C HIS A 15 8.01 6.58 4.62
N ASN A 16 8.67 7.25 5.56
CA ASN A 16 8.12 7.59 6.88
C ASN A 16 6.78 8.33 6.83
N GLY A 17 6.58 9.22 5.84
CA GLY A 17 5.26 9.85 5.63
C GLY A 17 4.12 8.84 5.51
N HIS A 18 4.28 7.78 4.69
CA HIS A 18 3.28 6.72 4.57
C HIS A 18 3.07 5.98 5.91
N LEU A 19 4.15 5.62 6.60
CA LEU A 19 4.10 4.85 7.84
C LEU A 19 3.41 5.64 8.96
N ILE A 20 3.78 6.91 9.12
CA ILE A 20 3.18 7.81 10.13
C ILE A 20 1.70 8.02 9.84
N THR A 21 1.31 8.22 8.57
CA THR A 21 -0.09 8.35 8.18
C THR A 21 -0.89 7.09 8.51
N ALA A 22 -0.39 5.91 8.13
CA ALA A 22 -1.04 4.64 8.41
C ALA A 22 -1.21 4.40 9.92
N GLN A 23 -0.15 4.66 10.71
CA GLN A 23 -0.16 4.56 12.17
C GLN A 23 -1.20 5.50 12.77
N SER A 24 -1.19 6.76 12.36
CA SER A 24 -2.08 7.80 12.87
C SER A 24 -3.55 7.45 12.61
N VAL A 25 -3.87 6.96 11.41
CA VAL A 25 -5.24 6.54 11.08
C VAL A 25 -5.65 5.32 11.90
N LEU A 26 -4.77 4.34 12.06
CA LEU A 26 -5.02 3.16 12.88
C LEU A 26 -5.39 3.54 14.32
N GLU A 27 -4.62 4.44 14.93
CA GLU A 27 -4.83 4.90 16.32
C GLU A 27 -6.08 5.77 16.46
N LEU A 28 -6.23 6.80 15.62
CA LEU A 28 -7.33 7.76 15.70
C LEU A 28 -8.69 7.09 15.45
N ARG A 29 -8.72 6.07 14.58
CA ARG A 29 -9.94 5.35 14.21
C ARG A 29 -10.11 4.02 14.94
N LYS A 30 -9.16 3.65 15.82
CA LYS A 30 -9.15 2.39 16.57
C LYS A 30 -9.34 1.17 15.64
N LEU A 31 -8.57 1.15 14.56
CA LEU A 31 -8.58 0.04 13.60
C LEU A 31 -7.73 -1.11 14.16
N ASN A 32 -8.07 -2.34 13.79
CA ASN A 32 -7.26 -3.50 14.16
C ASN A 32 -6.03 -3.63 13.25
N LYS A 33 -6.12 -3.17 11.99
CA LYS A 33 -5.03 -3.22 11.03
C LYS A 33 -5.16 -2.21 9.89
N ILE A 34 -4.05 -1.98 9.19
CA ILE A 34 -3.99 -1.31 7.88
C ILE A 34 -3.45 -2.30 6.84
N ILE A 35 -4.10 -2.38 5.69
CA ILE A 35 -3.67 -3.18 4.54
C ILE A 35 -3.14 -2.22 3.47
N PHE A 36 -1.85 -2.32 3.18
CA PHE A 36 -1.20 -1.57 2.10
C PHE A 36 -1.42 -2.27 0.76
N ILE A 37 -1.87 -1.53 -0.26
CA ILE A 37 -2.11 -2.06 -1.61
C ILE A 37 -1.22 -1.29 -2.60
N PRO A 38 -0.05 -1.82 -3.00
CA PRO A 38 0.76 -1.23 -4.05
C PRO A 38 0.05 -1.32 -5.40
N ALA A 39 -0.15 -0.17 -6.05
CA ALA A 39 -0.70 -0.11 -7.39
C ALA A 39 0.24 -0.74 -8.44
N TYR A 40 -0.32 -1.35 -9.48
CA TYR A 40 0.45 -1.79 -10.65
C TYR A 40 0.80 -0.59 -11.52
N ILE A 41 -0.21 0.04 -12.12
CA ILE A 41 -0.11 1.35 -12.77
C ILE A 41 -1.16 2.26 -12.15
N SER A 42 -0.72 3.34 -11.51
CA SER A 42 -1.64 4.36 -11.01
C SER A 42 -2.35 5.05 -12.19
N PRO A 43 -3.68 5.29 -12.11
CA PRO A 43 -4.44 5.96 -13.17
C PRO A 43 -3.95 7.39 -13.46
N PHE A 44 -3.22 7.99 -12.52
CA PHE A 44 -2.62 9.33 -12.66
C PHE A 44 -1.18 9.30 -13.18
N LYS A 45 -0.60 8.12 -13.43
CA LYS A 45 0.82 7.92 -13.76
C LYS A 45 1.03 6.98 -14.95
N THR A 46 0.05 6.88 -15.84
CA THR A 46 0.10 5.98 -17.01
C THR A 46 1.28 6.27 -17.96
N GLU A 47 1.75 7.52 -18.00
CA GLU A 47 2.90 7.94 -18.83
C GLU A 47 4.22 8.04 -18.05
N ILE A 48 4.20 7.76 -16.75
CA ILE A 48 5.38 7.86 -15.88
C ILE A 48 5.95 6.46 -15.67
N LYS A 49 7.24 6.30 -15.98
CA LYS A 49 7.96 5.07 -15.66
C LYS A 49 8.15 4.97 -14.14
N THR A 50 7.43 4.06 -13.51
CA THR A 50 7.58 3.72 -12.09
C THR A 50 8.66 2.66 -11.90
N THR A 51 9.20 2.58 -10.68
CA THR A 51 10.04 1.45 -10.28
C THR A 51 9.25 0.14 -10.41
N SER A 52 9.93 -0.95 -10.76
CA SER A 52 9.28 -2.26 -10.94
C SER A 52 8.48 -2.66 -9.69
N SER A 53 7.36 -3.33 -9.92
CA SER A 53 6.47 -3.80 -8.85
C SER A 53 7.22 -4.65 -7.82
N ASP A 54 8.14 -5.52 -8.26
CA ASP A 54 8.96 -6.35 -7.38
C ASP A 54 9.80 -5.52 -6.39
N HIS A 55 10.47 -4.49 -6.88
CA HIS A 55 11.28 -3.61 -6.02
C HIS A 55 10.39 -2.84 -5.03
N ARG A 56 9.26 -2.30 -5.48
CA ARG A 56 8.33 -1.57 -4.61
C ARG A 56 7.72 -2.46 -3.53
N ILE A 57 7.31 -3.68 -3.90
CA ILE A 57 6.80 -4.69 -2.97
C ILE A 57 7.86 -5.09 -1.95
N ASN A 58 9.10 -5.35 -2.39
CA ASN A 58 10.17 -5.72 -1.47
C ASN A 58 10.48 -4.60 -0.48
N MET A 59 10.56 -3.35 -0.94
CA MET A 59 10.73 -2.20 -0.05
C MET A 59 9.55 -2.05 0.93
N LEU A 60 8.32 -2.25 0.46
CA LEU A 60 7.13 -2.22 1.32
C LEU A 60 7.18 -3.30 2.40
N LYS A 61 7.49 -4.54 2.02
CA LYS A 61 7.62 -5.69 2.95
C LYS A 61 8.66 -5.42 4.03
N GLU A 62 9.84 -4.94 3.66
CA GLU A 62 10.89 -4.59 4.62
C GLU A 62 10.45 -3.45 5.55
N ALA A 63 9.73 -2.45 5.03
CA ALA A 63 9.29 -1.30 5.82
C ALA A 63 8.18 -1.64 6.84
N ILE A 64 7.32 -2.62 6.56
CA ILE A 64 6.17 -2.94 7.43
C ILE A 64 6.28 -4.29 8.15
N GLY A 65 7.22 -5.16 7.76
CA GLY A 65 7.24 -6.57 8.16
C GLY A 65 7.41 -6.84 9.66
N SER A 66 7.93 -5.87 10.42
CA SER A 66 8.06 -5.95 11.87
C SER A 66 6.86 -5.35 12.63
N ILE A 67 5.87 -4.81 11.92
CA ILE A 67 4.73 -4.10 12.49
C ILE A 67 3.49 -5.01 12.42
N PRO A 68 3.03 -5.60 13.53
CA PRO A 68 2.08 -6.72 13.52
C PRO A 68 0.67 -6.36 13.03
N TYR A 69 0.33 -5.08 13.00
CA TYR A 69 -0.96 -4.57 12.54
C TYR A 69 -0.90 -3.90 11.16
N PHE A 70 0.25 -3.97 10.48
CA PHE A 70 0.37 -3.62 9.07
C PHE A 70 0.46 -4.90 8.24
N GLU A 71 -0.42 -4.99 7.26
CA GLU A 71 -0.47 -6.06 6.26
C GLU A 71 -0.30 -5.44 4.87
N TRP A 72 -0.09 -6.27 3.85
CA TRP A 72 -0.08 -5.83 2.46
C TRP A 72 -0.80 -6.84 1.58
N SER A 73 -1.26 -6.39 0.41
CA SER A 73 -1.92 -7.23 -0.59
C SER A 73 -1.40 -6.89 -1.98
N ASP A 74 -1.03 -7.90 -2.76
CA ASP A 74 -0.61 -7.78 -4.15
C ASP A 74 -1.79 -7.81 -5.15
N ILE A 75 -3.02 -7.63 -4.68
CA ILE A 75 -4.23 -7.74 -5.52
C ILE A 75 -4.15 -6.90 -6.80
N GLU A 76 -3.75 -5.63 -6.70
CA GLU A 76 -3.61 -4.74 -7.87
C GLU A 76 -2.40 -5.12 -8.74
N ILE A 77 -1.33 -5.66 -8.16
CA ILE A 77 -0.15 -6.14 -8.89
C ILE A 77 -0.50 -7.38 -9.72
N ASN A 78 -1.24 -8.33 -9.12
CA ASN A 78 -1.67 -9.56 -9.77
C ASN A 78 -2.73 -9.31 -10.85
N ALA A 79 -3.59 -8.31 -10.66
CA ALA A 79 -4.55 -7.89 -11.68
C ALA A 79 -3.84 -7.32 -12.93
N GLY A 80 -2.69 -6.67 -12.75
CA GLY A 80 -1.99 -5.97 -13.81
C GLY A 80 -2.78 -4.76 -14.33
N GLY A 81 -2.26 -4.09 -15.37
CA GLY A 81 -2.94 -2.97 -15.99
C GLY A 81 -3.12 -1.74 -15.08
N ILE A 82 -4.06 -0.86 -15.43
CA ILE A 82 -4.32 0.34 -14.63
C ILE A 82 -5.13 -0.04 -13.40
N SER A 83 -4.65 0.35 -12.21
CA SER A 83 -5.28 0.04 -10.94
C SER A 83 -6.35 1.09 -10.60
N TYR A 84 -7.61 0.77 -10.87
CA TYR A 84 -8.75 1.57 -10.45
C TYR A 84 -9.31 1.04 -9.13
N THR A 85 -9.42 1.90 -8.12
CA THR A 85 -9.82 1.52 -6.75
C THR A 85 -11.25 0.96 -6.62
N ILE A 86 -12.08 1.11 -7.65
CA ILE A 86 -13.48 0.62 -7.63
C ILE A 86 -13.59 -0.87 -8.00
N ASP A 87 -12.59 -1.40 -8.72
CA ASP A 87 -12.53 -2.79 -9.15
C ASP A 87 -12.00 -3.70 -8.03
#